data_AF-A0A1C0V860-F1
#
_entry.id   AF-A0A1C0V860-F1
#
_cell.length_a   1.000
_cell.length_b   1.000
_cell.length_c   1.000
_cell.angle_alpha   90.00
_cell.angle_beta   90.00
_cell.angle_gamma   90.00
#
_symmetry.space_group_name_H-M   'P 1'
#
loop_
_entity.id
_entity.type
_entity.pdbx_description
1 polymer ?
#
loop_
_entity_poly.entity_id
_entity_poly.type
_entity_poly.pdbx_seq_one_letter_code
_entity_poly.pdbx_strand_id
1 'polypeptide(L)'
;MAGFGGLSPRRGSVRRVWLGCLGAGLLWLAAGAAGAIEPSQPARPAPIPYVAFDRTELQLYPYRGRNLVWLLPEGTWEPERLQPLIELVDRAYDFYAEAVAGKPTPYGPTIRDQLGTVAIVPKTCGGGCGYISSTGIEVKAPYFQDLYSNYQKTGEFETLPIYELGRNFWLKSYAKKLEYQGADASVTVRTGFAAFMRLEVLDVLQIEPGSVYGTPFEIYRQDLRSLLWRYQADRTLNWHNTLRSGQAPKNPLCSERGICIGAPELWAAMLLEVRDRYSPNDPTFAKRLWAAVRDRPDATSTQAAVDNWIIALSETTQHNLVWLFEDVWRWPVSDRAKRAVQHLPRGI
;
A
#
# COMPACT_ATOMS: atom_id res chain seq x y z
N MET A 1 -21.11 13.95 54.16
CA MET A 1 -22.30 13.07 54.23
C MET A 1 -22.99 13.10 52.88
N ALA A 2 -23.49 11.93 52.43
CA ALA A 2 -24.05 11.62 51.10
C ALA A 2 -22.99 11.59 49.96
N GLY A 3 -22.69 10.51 49.23
CA GLY A 3 -23.33 9.19 49.12
C GLY A 3 -24.19 9.10 47.86
N PHE A 4 -23.60 8.75 46.71
CA PHE A 4 -24.23 8.19 45.48
C PHE A 4 -23.05 7.62 44.65
N GLY A 5 -23.04 6.41 44.09
CA GLY A 5 -24.11 5.48 43.73
C GLY A 5 -23.70 4.92 42.36
N GLY A 6 -23.03 3.76 42.36
CA GLY A 6 -22.49 3.14 41.15
C GLY A 6 -23.59 2.65 40.21
N LEU A 7 -23.41 2.90 38.91
CA LEU A 7 -24.22 2.33 37.84
C LEU A 7 -23.34 1.47 36.93
N SER A 8 -23.58 0.17 37.00
CA SER A 8 -23.07 -0.85 36.08
C SER A 8 -23.83 -0.79 34.74
N PRO A 9 -23.18 -0.92 33.59
CA PRO A 9 -23.87 -0.99 32.31
C PRO A 9 -24.45 -2.39 32.08
N ARG A 10 -25.79 -2.42 31.90
CA ARG A 10 -26.55 -3.61 31.47
C ARG A 10 -26.11 -4.05 30.07
N ARG A 11 -25.71 -5.32 29.95
CA ARG A 11 -25.55 -6.02 28.66
C ARG A 11 -26.93 -6.22 28.02
N GLY A 12 -27.20 -5.50 26.93
CA GLY A 12 -28.35 -5.74 26.07
C GLY A 12 -28.09 -6.94 25.15
N SER A 13 -28.89 -7.99 25.28
CA SER A 13 -28.90 -9.14 24.38
C SER A 13 -29.58 -8.77 23.07
N VAL A 14 -28.84 -8.76 21.96
CA VAL A 14 -29.41 -8.64 20.61
C VAL A 14 -29.93 -10.01 20.18
N ARG A 15 -31.27 -10.16 20.16
CA ARG A 15 -31.94 -11.30 19.53
C ARG A 15 -31.85 -11.15 18.02
N ARG A 16 -31.08 -12.03 17.36
CA ARG A 16 -31.10 -12.20 15.89
C ARG A 16 -32.36 -12.97 15.50
N VAL A 17 -33.27 -12.32 14.80
CA VAL A 17 -34.40 -12.95 14.11
C VAL A 17 -33.86 -13.55 12.80
N TRP A 18 -33.89 -14.88 12.70
CA TRP A 18 -33.67 -15.60 11.45
C TRP A 18 -34.99 -15.62 10.68
N LEU A 19 -35.08 -14.88 9.57
CA LEU A 19 -36.10 -15.08 8.55
C LEU A 19 -35.48 -15.92 7.43
N GLY A 20 -35.94 -17.17 7.35
CA GLY A 20 -35.62 -18.06 6.24
C GLY A 20 -36.33 -17.61 4.97
N CYS A 21 -35.58 -17.52 3.89
CA CYS A 21 -36.11 -17.55 2.53
C CYS A 21 -35.52 -18.77 1.83
N LEU A 22 -36.37 -19.80 1.68
CA LEU A 22 -36.17 -20.92 0.77
C LEU A 22 -36.35 -20.40 -0.66
N GLY A 23 -35.22 -20.19 -1.35
CA GLY A 23 -35.18 -19.91 -2.79
C GLY A 23 -34.54 -21.07 -3.52
N ALA A 24 -35.32 -21.73 -4.36
CA ALA A 24 -34.93 -22.90 -5.14
C ALA A 24 -34.00 -22.55 -6.31
N GLY A 25 -33.02 -23.42 -6.55
CA GLY A 25 -32.64 -23.90 -7.89
C GLY A 25 -31.79 -23.00 -8.77
N LEU A 26 -30.49 -23.32 -8.87
CA LEU A 26 -29.79 -23.55 -10.15
C LEU A 26 -28.39 -24.09 -9.85
N LEU A 27 -28.23 -25.42 -9.95
CA LEU A 27 -26.92 -26.08 -9.96
C LEU A 27 -26.22 -25.76 -11.29
N TRP A 28 -25.18 -24.93 -11.24
CA TRP A 28 -24.19 -24.86 -12.31
C TRP A 28 -23.12 -25.92 -12.05
N LEU A 29 -23.14 -26.99 -12.84
CA LEU A 29 -22.02 -27.92 -12.97
C LEU A 29 -20.91 -27.20 -13.75
N ALA A 30 -19.97 -26.57 -13.05
CA ALA A 30 -18.73 -26.12 -13.65
C ALA A 30 -17.86 -27.36 -13.94
N ALA A 31 -17.71 -27.69 -15.23
CA ALA A 31 -16.71 -28.64 -15.69
C ALA A 31 -15.32 -28.07 -15.37
N GLY A 32 -14.68 -28.63 -14.34
CA GLY A 32 -13.31 -28.30 -13.97
C GLY A 32 -12.36 -28.72 -15.08
N ALA A 33 -11.66 -27.75 -15.66
CA ALA A 33 -10.42 -28.04 -16.35
C ALA A 33 -9.41 -28.49 -15.29
N ALA A 34 -9.13 -29.79 -15.24
CA ALA A 34 -8.02 -30.33 -14.48
C ALA A 34 -6.72 -29.75 -15.07
N GLY A 35 -6.23 -28.67 -14.46
CA GLY A 35 -4.91 -28.13 -14.76
C GLY A 35 -3.87 -29.20 -14.52
N ALA A 36 -2.92 -29.33 -15.45
CA ALA A 36 -1.78 -30.20 -15.29
C ALA A 36 -1.10 -29.92 -13.94
N ILE A 37 -0.93 -30.97 -13.13
CA ILE A 37 -0.20 -30.89 -11.87
C ILE A 37 1.26 -30.60 -12.26
N GLU A 38 1.69 -29.35 -12.11
CA GLU A 38 3.11 -28.99 -12.23
C GLU A 38 3.90 -29.87 -11.26
N PRO A 39 5.07 -30.40 -11.68
CA PRO A 39 5.89 -31.21 -10.79
C PRO A 39 6.20 -30.43 -9.51
N SER A 40 5.92 -31.06 -8.36
CA SER A 40 6.23 -30.51 -7.04
C SER A 40 7.68 -30.01 -7.01
N GLN A 41 7.90 -28.75 -6.63
CA GLN A 41 9.23 -28.17 -6.50
C GLN A 41 10.13 -29.09 -5.64
N PRO A 42 11.42 -29.24 -5.98
CA PRO A 42 12.34 -30.02 -5.16
C PRO A 42 12.34 -29.50 -3.71
N ALA A 43 12.47 -30.41 -2.74
CA ALA A 43 12.41 -30.08 -1.31
C ALA A 43 13.38 -28.95 -0.90
N ARG A 44 14.48 -28.77 -1.64
CA ARG A 44 15.33 -27.58 -1.62
C ARG A 44 15.91 -27.33 -3.02
N PRO A 45 15.78 -26.12 -3.58
CA PRO A 45 16.37 -25.77 -4.88
C PRO A 45 17.91 -25.67 -4.78
N ALA A 46 18.62 -25.71 -5.91
CA ALA A 46 20.06 -25.41 -5.93
C ALA A 46 20.29 -23.90 -5.72
N PRO A 47 21.35 -23.48 -5.00
CA PRO A 47 21.63 -22.06 -4.83
C PRO A 47 22.07 -21.41 -6.16
N ILE A 48 21.76 -20.13 -6.30
CA ILE A 48 22.14 -19.30 -7.44
C ILE A 48 22.89 -18.05 -6.97
N PRO A 49 23.80 -17.50 -7.79
CA PRO A 49 24.46 -16.24 -7.49
C PRO A 49 23.47 -15.06 -7.55
N TYR A 50 23.59 -14.16 -6.58
CA TYR A 50 22.85 -12.90 -6.50
C TYR A 50 23.78 -11.79 -6.02
N VAL A 51 23.71 -10.61 -6.65
CA VAL A 51 24.45 -9.42 -6.25
C VAL A 51 23.47 -8.48 -5.58
N ALA A 52 23.62 -8.29 -4.26
CA ALA A 52 22.76 -7.41 -3.49
C ALA A 52 22.94 -5.93 -3.88
N PHE A 53 22.00 -5.07 -3.46
CA PHE A 53 22.03 -3.65 -3.81
C PHE A 53 23.25 -2.94 -3.23
N ASP A 54 23.78 -3.44 -2.11
CA ASP A 54 25.03 -2.97 -1.52
C ASP A 54 26.30 -3.58 -2.17
N ARG A 55 26.11 -4.32 -3.27
CA ARG A 55 27.13 -5.03 -4.07
C ARG A 55 27.70 -6.28 -3.43
N THR A 56 27.16 -6.73 -2.31
CA THR A 56 27.54 -8.02 -1.71
C THR A 56 27.11 -9.17 -2.60
N GLU A 57 28.04 -10.09 -2.91
CA GLU A 57 27.72 -11.33 -3.63
C GLU A 57 27.22 -12.40 -2.66
N LEU A 58 26.11 -13.05 -3.03
CA LEU A 58 25.42 -14.04 -2.20
C LEU A 58 25.09 -15.30 -3.03
N GLN A 59 24.95 -16.42 -2.34
CA GLN A 59 24.36 -17.64 -2.87
C GLN A 59 22.98 -17.81 -2.23
N LEU A 60 21.92 -17.70 -3.03
CA LEU A 60 20.53 -17.71 -2.56
C LEU A 60 19.73 -18.82 -3.22
N TYR A 61 18.74 -19.33 -2.51
CA TYR A 61 17.90 -20.46 -2.89
C TYR A 61 16.59 -19.95 -3.51
N PRO A 62 16.31 -20.23 -4.80
CA PRO A 62 15.17 -19.67 -5.51
C PRO A 62 13.87 -20.47 -5.28
N TYR A 63 12.85 -19.81 -4.74
CA TYR A 63 11.49 -20.33 -4.61
C TYR A 63 10.58 -19.54 -5.55
N ARG A 64 9.98 -20.24 -6.51
CA ARG A 64 9.30 -19.62 -7.64
C ARG A 64 7.80 -19.42 -7.34
N GLY A 65 7.32 -18.20 -7.56
CA GLY A 65 5.91 -17.85 -7.69
C GLY A 65 5.51 -17.60 -9.15
N ARG A 66 4.32 -17.03 -9.35
CA ARG A 66 3.78 -16.66 -10.67
C ARG A 66 4.41 -15.38 -11.23
N ASN A 67 4.61 -14.36 -10.41
CA ASN A 67 5.18 -13.07 -10.83
C ASN A 67 6.58 -12.82 -10.26
N LEU A 68 6.93 -13.52 -9.18
CA LEU A 68 8.14 -13.26 -8.40
C LEU A 68 8.95 -14.54 -8.14
N VAL A 69 10.26 -14.39 -7.96
CA VAL A 69 11.16 -15.42 -7.42
C VAL A 69 11.69 -14.93 -6.08
N TRP A 70 11.43 -15.68 -5.02
CA TRP A 70 11.98 -15.44 -3.70
C TRP A 70 13.37 -16.05 -3.61
N LEU A 71 14.37 -15.23 -3.29
CA LEU A 71 15.75 -15.65 -3.13
C LEU A 71 16.08 -15.65 -1.64
N LEU A 72 16.10 -16.83 -1.03
CA LEU A 72 16.32 -16.98 0.42
C LEU A 72 17.77 -17.37 0.73
N PRO A 73 18.35 -16.98 1.88
CA PRO A 73 19.63 -17.51 2.31
C PRO A 73 19.51 -19.00 2.62
N GLU A 74 20.65 -19.65 2.87
CA GLU A 74 20.66 -21.01 3.43
C GLU A 74 19.83 -21.09 4.72
N GLY A 75 18.99 -22.12 4.83
CA GLY A 75 18.12 -22.34 5.98
C GLY A 75 17.20 -23.54 5.79
N THR A 76 16.42 -23.85 6.83
CA THR A 76 15.40 -24.89 6.83
C THR A 76 14.05 -24.30 6.41
N TRP A 77 13.94 -23.95 5.14
CA TRP A 77 12.70 -23.42 4.57
C TRP A 77 11.87 -24.57 4.01
N GLU A 78 10.69 -24.78 4.56
CA GLU A 78 9.76 -25.80 4.08
C GLU A 78 8.96 -25.20 2.90
N PRO A 79 9.08 -25.72 1.66
CA PRO A 79 8.39 -25.14 0.50
C PRO A 79 6.89 -24.99 0.72
N GLU A 80 6.26 -25.97 1.37
CA GLU A 80 4.83 -25.97 1.70
C GLU A 80 4.42 -24.82 2.63
N ARG A 81 5.34 -24.35 3.48
CA ARG A 81 5.12 -23.22 4.39
C ARG A 81 5.44 -21.88 3.76
N LEU A 82 6.38 -21.86 2.82
CA LEU A 82 6.72 -20.66 2.04
C LEU A 82 5.65 -20.33 1.01
N GLN A 83 5.08 -21.35 0.37
CA GLN A 83 4.22 -21.19 -0.80
C GLN A 83 3.05 -20.22 -0.56
N PRO A 84 2.30 -20.29 0.56
CA PRO A 84 1.22 -19.33 0.82
C PRO A 84 1.69 -17.87 0.94
N LEU A 85 2.90 -17.62 1.46
CA LEU A 85 3.49 -16.29 1.54
C LEU A 85 3.84 -15.76 0.14
N ILE A 86 4.41 -16.63 -0.70
CA ILE A 86 4.78 -16.31 -2.09
C ILE A 86 3.51 -15.95 -2.88
N GLU A 87 2.48 -16.78 -2.78
CA GLU A 87 1.20 -16.58 -3.47
C GLU A 87 0.50 -15.29 -3.03
N LEU A 88 0.57 -14.94 -1.75
CA LEU A 88 0.02 -13.70 -1.22
C LEU A 88 0.71 -12.48 -1.82
N VAL A 89 2.04 -12.49 -1.92
CA VAL A 89 2.78 -11.37 -2.54
C VAL A 89 2.61 -11.35 -4.06
N ASP A 90 2.44 -12.50 -4.73
CA ASP A 90 2.07 -12.55 -6.15
C ASP A 90 0.68 -11.95 -6.40
N ARG A 91 -0.29 -12.19 -5.52
CA ARG A 91 -1.61 -11.55 -5.60
C ARG A 91 -1.51 -10.04 -5.39
N ALA A 92 -0.64 -9.59 -4.47
CA ALA A 92 -0.37 -8.17 -4.28
C ALA A 92 0.28 -7.54 -5.53
N TYR A 93 1.19 -8.26 -6.20
CA TYR A 93 1.75 -7.87 -7.49
C TYR A 93 0.65 -7.68 -8.54
N ASP A 94 -0.27 -8.65 -8.67
CA ASP A 94 -1.38 -8.57 -9.63
C ASP A 94 -2.29 -7.38 -9.33
N PHE A 95 -2.65 -7.18 -8.06
CA PHE A 95 -3.43 -6.02 -7.64
C PHE A 95 -2.77 -4.70 -8.06
N TYR A 96 -1.47 -4.55 -7.81
CA TYR A 96 -0.75 -3.34 -8.23
C TYR A 96 -0.72 -3.19 -9.75
N ALA A 97 -0.42 -4.27 -10.48
CA ALA A 97 -0.35 -4.24 -11.93
C ALA A 97 -1.69 -3.89 -12.59
N GLU A 98 -2.78 -4.40 -12.04
CA GLU A 98 -4.14 -4.06 -12.47
C GLU A 98 -4.49 -2.62 -12.11
N ALA A 99 -4.18 -2.19 -10.88
CA ALA A 99 -4.51 -0.85 -10.41
C ALA A 99 -3.83 0.23 -11.24
N VAL A 100 -2.53 0.10 -11.49
CA VAL A 100 -1.77 1.07 -12.30
C VAL A 100 -1.78 0.75 -13.80
N ALA A 101 -2.52 -0.29 -14.21
CA ALA A 101 -2.60 -0.77 -15.60
C ALA A 101 -1.23 -0.85 -16.29
N GLY A 102 -0.25 -1.42 -15.59
CA GLY A 102 1.14 -1.44 -16.03
C GLY A 102 2.03 -2.23 -15.09
N LYS A 103 3.24 -2.53 -15.55
CA LYS A 103 4.24 -3.29 -14.78
C LYS A 103 5.52 -2.46 -14.64
N PRO A 104 6.29 -2.68 -13.55
CA PRO A 104 7.63 -2.11 -13.44
C PRO A 104 8.53 -2.55 -14.61
N THR A 105 9.52 -1.72 -14.94
CA THR A 105 10.52 -2.04 -15.95
C THR A 105 11.43 -3.16 -15.44
N PRO A 106 11.66 -4.25 -16.20
CA PRO A 106 12.62 -5.26 -15.81
C PRO A 106 14.01 -4.66 -15.58
N TYR A 107 14.60 -4.94 -14.41
CA TYR A 107 15.96 -4.55 -14.08
C TYR A 107 16.84 -5.80 -13.97
N GLY A 108 17.79 -5.94 -14.89
CA GLY A 108 18.57 -7.18 -15.07
C GLY A 108 19.09 -7.83 -13.78
N PRO A 109 19.69 -7.08 -12.83
CA PRO A 109 20.17 -7.64 -11.56
C PRO A 109 19.08 -8.29 -10.69
N THR A 110 17.82 -7.87 -10.83
CA THR A 110 16.67 -8.32 -10.03
C THR A 110 15.63 -9.09 -10.84
N ILE A 111 16.04 -9.66 -11.97
CA ILE A 111 15.23 -10.57 -12.78
C ILE A 111 15.83 -11.97 -12.74
N ARG A 112 14.97 -12.97 -12.55
CA ARG A 112 15.29 -14.39 -12.68
C ARG A 112 14.14 -15.07 -13.41
N ASP A 113 14.45 -15.77 -14.50
CA ASP A 113 13.46 -16.49 -15.31
C ASP A 113 12.24 -15.64 -15.71
N GLN A 114 12.50 -14.39 -16.12
CA GLN A 114 11.51 -13.37 -16.47
C GLN A 114 10.61 -12.88 -15.31
N LEU A 115 10.93 -13.25 -14.07
CA LEU A 115 10.23 -12.82 -12.86
C LEU A 115 11.07 -11.84 -12.05
N GLY A 116 10.41 -10.92 -11.33
CA GLY A 116 11.08 -10.02 -10.39
C GLY A 116 11.55 -10.76 -9.14
N THR A 117 12.63 -10.30 -8.51
CA THR A 117 13.14 -10.96 -7.28
C THR A 117 12.59 -10.35 -6.00
N VAL A 118 12.29 -11.19 -5.02
CA VAL A 118 12.23 -10.81 -3.60
C VAL A 118 13.43 -11.43 -2.92
N ALA A 119 14.51 -10.66 -2.75
CA ALA A 119 15.77 -11.18 -2.21
C ALA A 119 15.91 -10.91 -0.71
N ILE A 120 16.19 -11.97 0.05
CA ILE A 120 16.43 -11.87 1.48
C ILE A 120 17.93 -11.76 1.73
N VAL A 121 18.36 -10.61 2.24
CA VAL A 121 19.77 -10.20 2.30
C VAL A 121 20.16 -9.78 3.72
N PRO A 122 21.45 -9.88 4.10
CA PRO A 122 21.90 -9.41 5.40
C PRO A 122 21.84 -7.88 5.53
N LYS A 123 22.03 -7.16 4.42
CA LYS A 123 22.10 -5.69 4.39
C LYS A 123 21.44 -5.13 3.13
N THR A 124 20.62 -4.09 3.34
CA THR A 124 20.01 -3.27 2.29
C THR A 124 19.60 -1.91 2.90
N CYS A 125 18.93 -1.05 2.15
CA CYS A 125 18.42 0.22 2.68
C CYS A 125 17.27 -0.03 3.67
N GLY A 126 17.22 0.68 4.81
CA GLY A 126 16.15 0.51 5.81
C GLY A 126 15.94 -0.93 6.29
N GLY A 127 14.68 -1.37 6.41
CA GLY A 127 14.31 -2.78 6.61
C GLY A 127 14.18 -3.56 5.29
N GLY A 128 13.89 -2.85 4.20
CA GLY A 128 13.78 -3.37 2.85
C GLY A 128 13.97 -2.25 1.83
N CYS A 129 14.20 -2.62 0.58
CA CYS A 129 14.53 -1.69 -0.48
C CYS A 129 13.96 -2.16 -1.82
N GLY A 130 13.14 -1.35 -2.46
CA GLY A 130 12.69 -1.53 -3.85
C GLY A 130 13.18 -0.42 -4.78
N TYR A 131 13.53 -0.77 -6.02
CA TYR A 131 13.80 0.22 -7.05
C TYR A 131 12.50 0.86 -7.57
N ILE A 132 12.48 2.18 -7.66
CA ILE A 132 11.33 2.90 -8.20
C ILE A 132 11.15 2.57 -9.68
N SER A 133 9.89 2.32 -10.09
CA SER A 133 9.51 1.95 -11.47
C SER A 133 10.18 0.71 -12.05
N SER A 134 10.92 -0.07 -11.24
CA SER A 134 11.75 -1.19 -11.74
C SER A 134 11.51 -2.44 -10.91
N THR A 135 11.69 -3.62 -11.49
CA THR A 135 11.43 -4.88 -10.78
C THR A 135 12.40 -5.09 -9.62
N GLY A 136 11.94 -5.80 -8.60
CA GLY A 136 12.79 -6.36 -7.57
C GLY A 136 12.83 -5.55 -6.29
N ILE A 137 12.87 -6.31 -5.20
CA ILE A 137 13.03 -5.79 -3.84
C ILE A 137 14.03 -6.63 -3.07
N GLU A 138 14.64 -6.00 -2.07
CA GLU A 138 15.41 -6.65 -1.01
C GLU A 138 14.71 -6.47 0.32
N VAL A 139 14.78 -7.50 1.17
CA VAL A 139 14.30 -7.47 2.54
C VAL A 139 15.40 -7.98 3.45
N LYS A 140 15.65 -7.28 4.56
CA LYS A 140 16.64 -7.74 5.54
C LYS A 140 16.19 -9.04 6.19
N ALA A 141 17.12 -9.98 6.36
CA ALA A 141 16.86 -11.30 6.93
C ALA A 141 16.06 -11.27 8.26
N PRO A 142 16.33 -10.38 9.24
CA PRO A 142 15.52 -10.32 10.46
C PRO A 142 14.03 -10.01 10.22
N TYR A 143 13.73 -9.12 9.27
CA TYR A 143 12.33 -8.79 8.95
C TYR A 143 11.62 -9.94 8.24
N PHE A 144 12.33 -10.68 7.38
CA PHE A 144 11.78 -11.88 6.77
C PHE A 144 11.59 -13.00 7.80
N GLN A 145 12.50 -13.14 8.76
CA GLN A 145 12.35 -14.13 9.83
C GLN A 145 11.13 -13.82 10.70
N ASP A 146 10.90 -12.56 11.05
CA ASP A 146 9.69 -12.10 11.75
C ASP A 146 8.44 -12.44 10.91
N LEU A 147 8.42 -12.09 9.62
CA LEU A 147 7.34 -12.42 8.68
C LEU A 147 7.04 -13.92 8.64
N TYR A 148 8.06 -14.74 8.37
CA TYR A 148 7.90 -16.17 8.21
C TYR A 148 7.41 -16.79 9.52
N SER A 149 8.02 -16.42 10.65
CA SER A 149 7.66 -16.99 11.96
C SER A 149 6.27 -16.56 12.42
N ASN A 150 5.88 -15.30 12.22
CA ASN A 150 4.57 -14.79 12.62
C ASN A 150 3.48 -15.41 11.77
N TYR A 151 3.66 -15.45 10.44
CA TYR A 151 2.68 -16.04 9.55
C TYR A 151 2.41 -17.52 9.87
N GLN A 152 3.44 -18.30 10.21
CA GLN A 152 3.24 -19.70 10.63
C GLN A 152 2.52 -19.85 11.99
N LYS A 153 2.63 -18.87 12.88
CA LYS A 153 2.06 -18.93 14.24
C LYS A 153 0.63 -18.38 14.31
N THR A 154 0.39 -17.24 13.67
CA THR A 154 -0.85 -16.46 13.82
C THR A 154 -1.58 -16.26 12.50
N GLY A 155 -0.95 -16.57 11.36
CA GLY A 155 -1.48 -16.24 10.03
C GLY A 155 -1.31 -14.77 9.64
N GLU A 156 -0.74 -13.95 10.52
CA GLU A 156 -0.55 -12.52 10.28
C GLU A 156 0.64 -12.25 9.35
N PHE A 157 0.46 -11.33 8.39
CA PHE A 157 1.44 -11.01 7.37
C PHE A 157 2.15 -9.69 7.65
N GLU A 158 3.47 -9.74 7.84
CA GLU A 158 4.31 -8.53 7.96
C GLU A 158 4.37 -7.77 6.62
N THR A 159 3.95 -6.52 6.61
CA THR A 159 3.58 -5.82 5.36
C THR A 159 4.76 -5.27 4.55
N LEU A 160 6.00 -5.46 5.01
CA LEU A 160 7.19 -4.86 4.42
C LEU A 160 7.43 -5.27 2.94
N PRO A 161 7.34 -6.56 2.55
CA PRO A 161 7.50 -6.93 1.14
C PRO A 161 6.45 -6.27 0.24
N ILE A 162 5.21 -6.17 0.71
CA ILE A 162 4.10 -5.52 -0.01
C ILE A 162 4.35 -4.02 -0.18
N TYR A 163 4.89 -3.36 0.84
CA TYR A 163 5.27 -1.95 0.79
C TYR A 163 6.41 -1.71 -0.21
N GLU A 164 7.52 -2.46 -0.14
CA GLU A 164 8.63 -2.29 -1.08
C GLU A 164 8.22 -2.64 -2.50
N LEU A 165 7.36 -3.65 -2.68
CA LEU A 165 6.79 -3.98 -3.98
C LEU A 165 5.95 -2.83 -4.53
N GLY A 166 5.15 -2.18 -3.68
CA GLY A 166 4.42 -0.96 -4.04
C GLY A 166 5.34 0.12 -4.61
N ARG A 167 6.57 0.26 -4.11
CA ARG A 167 7.54 1.23 -4.65
C ARG A 167 7.98 0.90 -6.08
N ASN A 168 8.06 -0.38 -6.47
CA ASN A 168 8.31 -0.77 -7.86
C ASN A 168 7.21 -0.27 -8.80
N PHE A 169 5.95 -0.23 -8.34
CA PHE A 169 4.79 0.18 -9.14
C PHE A 169 4.56 1.69 -9.22
N TRP A 170 5.41 2.51 -8.60
CA TRP A 170 5.45 3.93 -8.92
C TRP A 170 6.10 4.14 -10.28
N LEU A 171 5.33 3.99 -11.37
CA LEU A 171 5.86 4.00 -12.73
C LEU A 171 6.23 5.41 -13.18
N LYS A 172 7.23 5.53 -14.07
CA LYS A 172 7.68 6.81 -14.65
C LYS A 172 6.54 7.59 -15.31
N SER A 173 5.56 6.89 -15.90
CA SER A 173 4.38 7.48 -16.53
C SER A 173 3.45 8.19 -15.54
N TYR A 174 3.43 7.76 -14.27
CA TYR A 174 2.70 8.39 -13.17
C TYR A 174 3.54 9.47 -12.50
N ALA A 175 4.83 9.20 -12.30
CA ALA A 175 5.76 10.15 -11.69
C ALA A 175 5.75 11.51 -12.41
N LYS A 176 5.82 11.50 -13.75
CA LYS A 176 5.78 12.72 -14.58
C LYS A 176 4.48 13.54 -14.46
N LYS A 177 3.41 12.97 -13.91
CA LYS A 177 2.10 13.63 -13.74
C LYS A 177 1.89 14.15 -12.33
N LEU A 178 2.54 13.54 -11.34
CA LEU A 178 2.16 13.66 -9.94
C LEU A 178 3.30 14.04 -9.00
N GLU A 179 4.56 13.85 -9.40
CA GLU A 179 5.70 14.31 -8.60
C GLU A 179 5.81 15.84 -8.63
N TYR A 180 6.21 16.39 -7.49
CA TYR A 180 6.56 17.79 -7.39
C TYR A 180 7.82 18.10 -8.21
N GLN A 181 8.07 19.37 -8.48
CA GLN A 181 9.15 19.81 -9.37
C GLN A 181 10.20 20.60 -8.59
N GLY A 182 11.43 20.61 -9.10
CA GLY A 182 12.54 21.36 -8.50
C GLY A 182 12.92 20.86 -7.11
N ALA A 183 13.00 21.78 -6.14
CA ALA A 183 13.41 21.48 -4.77
C ALA A 183 12.25 21.02 -3.85
N ASP A 184 11.03 20.95 -4.37
CA ASP A 184 9.88 20.49 -3.59
C ASP A 184 9.98 18.97 -3.33
N ALA A 185 9.45 18.53 -2.19
CA ALA A 185 9.66 17.18 -1.68
C ALA A 185 8.86 16.09 -2.42
N SER A 186 9.24 15.73 -3.66
CA SER A 186 8.58 14.68 -4.46
C SER A 186 8.59 13.31 -3.82
N VAL A 187 9.54 13.06 -2.89
CA VAL A 187 9.58 11.84 -2.09
C VAL A 187 8.29 11.65 -1.26
N THR A 188 7.62 12.73 -0.86
CA THR A 188 6.33 12.69 -0.17
C THR A 188 5.30 11.90 -0.97
N VAL A 189 5.13 12.24 -2.25
CA VAL A 189 4.13 11.60 -3.12
C VAL A 189 4.56 10.18 -3.48
N ARG A 190 5.82 9.99 -3.88
CA ARG A 190 6.34 8.69 -4.31
C ARG A 190 6.33 7.64 -3.21
N THR A 191 6.72 8.02 -1.99
CA THR A 191 6.69 7.10 -0.85
C THR A 191 5.27 6.96 -0.32
N GLY A 192 4.47 8.04 -0.36
CA GLY A 192 3.07 8.04 0.02
C GLY A 192 2.24 7.10 -0.84
N PHE A 193 2.57 6.96 -2.13
CA PHE A 193 1.99 5.94 -3.01
C PHE A 193 2.13 4.53 -2.44
N ALA A 194 3.34 4.12 -2.09
CA ALA A 194 3.58 2.78 -1.55
C ALA A 194 2.88 2.57 -0.20
N ALA A 195 2.83 3.61 0.64
CA ALA A 195 2.07 3.57 1.89
C ALA A 195 0.57 3.38 1.62
N PHE A 196 -0.05 4.20 0.76
CA PHE A 196 -1.46 4.10 0.39
C PHE A 196 -1.80 2.73 -0.24
N MET A 197 -1.03 2.33 -1.26
CA MET A 197 -1.26 1.09 -1.99
C MET A 197 -1.12 -0.15 -1.10
N ARG A 198 -0.21 -0.11 -0.09
CA ARG A 198 -0.14 -1.15 0.93
C ARG A 198 -1.46 -1.29 1.68
N LEU A 199 -2.08 -0.21 2.15
CA LEU A 199 -3.34 -0.33 2.88
C LEU A 199 -4.48 -0.83 1.97
N GLU A 200 -4.54 -0.32 0.73
CA GLU A 200 -5.55 -0.76 -0.24
C GLU A 200 -5.44 -2.25 -0.57
N VAL A 201 -4.23 -2.76 -0.81
CA VAL A 201 -4.06 -4.19 -1.15
C VAL A 201 -4.38 -5.10 0.02
N LEU A 202 -4.08 -4.69 1.26
CA LEU A 202 -4.44 -5.45 2.46
C LEU A 202 -5.97 -5.57 2.59
N ASP A 203 -6.68 -4.45 2.40
CA ASP A 203 -8.15 -4.43 2.49
C ASP A 203 -8.81 -5.23 1.35
N VAL A 204 -8.36 -5.04 0.10
CA VAL A 204 -8.93 -5.71 -1.08
C VAL A 204 -8.67 -7.22 -1.08
N LEU A 205 -7.48 -7.63 -0.67
CA LEU A 205 -7.09 -9.04 -0.62
C LEU A 205 -7.44 -9.72 0.70
N GLN A 206 -8.01 -8.99 1.66
CA GLN A 206 -8.33 -9.46 3.00
C GLN A 206 -7.13 -10.14 3.67
N ILE A 207 -5.97 -9.49 3.57
CA ILE A 207 -4.74 -9.99 4.20
C ILE A 207 -4.75 -9.51 5.65
N GLU A 208 -4.75 -10.45 6.59
CA GLU A 208 -4.58 -10.17 8.01
C GLU A 208 -3.17 -9.62 8.28
N PRO A 209 -3.02 -8.34 8.63
CA PRO A 209 -1.72 -7.70 8.74
C PRO A 209 -1.10 -7.95 10.12
N GLY A 210 0.20 -8.21 10.14
CA GLY A 210 1.01 -8.33 11.35
C GLY A 210 1.42 -6.98 11.92
N SER A 211 2.69 -6.82 12.29
CA SER A 211 3.20 -5.52 12.72
C SER A 211 3.68 -4.67 11.53
N VAL A 212 3.89 -3.38 11.79
CA VAL A 212 4.61 -2.46 10.92
C VAL A 212 5.67 -1.81 11.78
N TYR A 213 6.94 -2.08 11.48
CA TYR A 213 8.09 -1.60 12.26
C TYR A 213 8.06 -2.00 13.75
N GLY A 214 7.39 -3.11 14.09
CA GLY A 214 7.18 -3.57 15.46
C GLY A 214 5.91 -3.02 16.14
N THR A 215 5.19 -2.11 15.49
CA THR A 215 3.89 -1.60 15.97
C THR A 215 2.76 -2.47 15.42
N PRO A 216 1.82 -2.96 16.24
CA PRO A 216 0.64 -3.69 15.73
C PRO A 216 -0.09 -2.89 14.65
N PHE A 217 -0.48 -3.53 13.54
CA PHE A 217 -0.96 -2.80 12.36
C PHE A 217 -2.17 -1.90 12.65
N GLU A 218 -3.09 -2.31 13.52
CA GLU A 218 -4.24 -1.46 13.86
C GLU A 218 -3.84 -0.18 14.59
N ILE A 219 -2.78 -0.23 15.41
CA ILE A 219 -2.21 0.97 16.02
C ILE A 219 -1.56 1.83 14.93
N TYR A 220 -0.76 1.23 14.04
CA TYR A 220 -0.18 1.94 12.89
C TYR A 220 -1.24 2.63 12.02
N ARG A 221 -2.35 1.94 11.74
CA ARG A 221 -3.48 2.46 10.95
C ARG A 221 -4.16 3.65 11.65
N GLN A 222 -4.39 3.56 12.95
CA GLN A 222 -4.93 4.66 13.76
C GLN A 222 -3.98 5.86 13.78
N ASP A 223 -2.69 5.60 13.97
CA ASP A 223 -1.62 6.60 13.99
C ASP A 223 -1.53 7.37 12.68
N LEU A 224 -1.57 6.65 11.55
CA LEU A 224 -1.62 7.23 10.21
C LEU A 224 -2.82 8.16 10.04
N ARG A 225 -4.02 7.74 10.46
CA ARG A 225 -5.23 8.59 10.41
C ARG A 225 -5.12 9.81 11.32
N SER A 226 -4.48 9.66 12.48
CA SER A 226 -4.28 10.76 13.43
C SER A 226 -3.42 11.89 12.87
N LEU A 227 -2.53 11.61 11.89
CA LEU A 227 -1.76 12.66 11.20
C LEU A 227 -2.68 13.65 10.49
N LEU A 228 -3.70 13.16 9.79
CA LEU A 228 -4.65 14.03 9.09
C LEU A 228 -5.46 14.86 10.09
N TRP A 229 -5.89 14.27 11.19
CA TRP A 229 -6.60 15.00 12.24
C TRP A 229 -5.72 16.11 12.85
N ARG A 230 -4.45 15.82 13.18
CA ARG A 230 -3.48 16.83 13.67
C ARG A 230 -3.27 17.94 12.65
N TYR A 231 -3.16 17.58 11.39
CA TYR A 231 -3.04 18.53 10.28
C TYR A 231 -4.25 19.46 10.22
N GLN A 232 -5.47 18.92 10.27
CA GLN A 232 -6.70 19.71 10.20
C GLN A 232 -6.90 20.60 11.44
N ALA A 233 -6.54 20.10 12.62
CA ALA A 233 -6.69 20.82 13.89
C ALA A 233 -5.75 22.04 14.00
N ASP A 234 -4.51 21.93 13.48
CA ASP A 234 -3.56 23.04 13.48
C ASP A 234 -3.72 23.90 12.22
N ARG A 235 -4.37 25.05 12.39
CA ARG A 235 -4.63 26.01 11.30
C ARG A 235 -3.35 26.65 10.73
N THR A 236 -2.21 26.54 11.41
CA THR A 236 -0.93 27.01 10.87
C THR A 236 -0.34 26.04 9.84
N LEU A 237 -0.78 24.78 9.85
CA LEU A 237 -0.35 23.77 8.89
C LEU A 237 -1.13 23.88 7.59
N ASN A 238 -0.42 23.84 6.47
CA ASN A 238 -0.96 23.89 5.12
C ASN A 238 -0.05 23.08 4.19
N TRP A 239 -0.37 23.00 2.90
CA TRP A 239 0.42 22.21 1.96
C TRP A 239 1.89 22.67 1.87
N HIS A 240 2.16 23.98 1.94
CA HIS A 240 3.51 24.53 1.77
C HIS A 240 4.49 24.16 2.89
N ASN A 241 4.03 24.14 4.14
CA ASN A 241 4.87 23.81 5.29
C ASN A 241 4.78 22.35 5.73
N THR A 242 4.03 21.51 5.01
CA THR A 242 3.96 20.06 5.24
C THR A 242 4.38 19.28 4.01
N LEU A 243 3.44 18.90 3.15
CA LEU A 243 3.67 17.96 2.06
C LEU A 243 4.71 18.47 1.05
N ARG A 244 4.66 19.77 0.71
CA ARG A 244 5.65 20.41 -0.17
C ARG A 244 7.07 20.37 0.43
N SER A 245 7.18 20.58 1.75
CA SER A 245 8.46 20.64 2.46
C SER A 245 8.93 19.27 2.97
N GLY A 246 8.17 18.20 2.72
CA GLY A 246 8.48 16.85 3.21
C GLY A 246 8.28 16.68 4.71
N GLN A 247 7.42 17.50 5.32
CA GLN A 247 7.11 17.48 6.74
C GLN A 247 5.67 17.01 6.99
N ALA A 248 5.45 16.47 8.20
CA ALA A 248 4.13 16.16 8.73
C ALA A 248 3.91 16.93 10.05
N PRO A 249 2.66 17.05 10.54
CA PRO A 249 2.40 17.54 11.88
C PRO A 249 3.29 16.84 12.91
N LYS A 250 3.74 17.58 13.92
CA LYS A 250 4.49 17.00 15.03
C LYS A 250 3.66 15.88 15.66
N ASN A 251 4.26 14.71 15.75
CA ASN A 251 3.60 13.52 16.23
C ASN A 251 4.61 12.65 17.01
N PRO A 252 4.15 11.90 18.03
CA PRO A 252 5.01 10.99 18.78
C PRO A 252 5.16 9.62 18.09
N LEU A 253 4.75 9.49 16.83
CA LEU A 253 4.45 8.20 16.19
C LEU A 253 5.71 7.65 15.53
N CYS A 254 6.65 7.30 16.39
CA CYS A 254 7.86 6.57 16.05
C CYS A 254 7.75 5.16 16.61
N SER A 255 8.05 4.16 15.79
CA SER A 255 8.12 2.79 16.28
C SER A 255 9.25 2.63 17.30
N GLU A 256 9.25 1.53 18.05
CA GLU A 256 10.33 1.17 18.98
C GLU A 256 11.70 1.09 18.29
N ARG A 257 11.71 0.87 16.96
CA ARG A 257 12.90 0.86 16.11
C ARG A 257 13.31 2.26 15.61
N GLY A 258 12.68 3.33 16.12
CA GLY A 258 12.96 4.72 15.79
C GLY A 258 12.42 5.17 14.42
N ILE A 259 11.52 4.41 13.80
CA ILE A 259 10.96 4.74 12.49
C ILE A 259 9.69 5.56 12.69
N CYS A 260 9.75 6.83 12.33
CA CYS A 260 8.62 7.76 12.48
C CYS A 260 7.81 7.87 11.19
N ILE A 261 6.49 7.96 11.32
CA ILE A 261 5.62 8.32 10.19
C ILE A 261 5.73 9.82 9.87
N GLY A 262 5.70 10.15 8.59
CA GLY A 262 6.02 11.49 8.09
C GLY A 262 5.09 11.98 6.99
N ALA A 263 5.59 12.88 6.15
CA ALA A 263 4.81 13.46 5.05
C ALA A 263 4.23 12.40 4.08
N PRO A 264 4.94 11.31 3.73
CA PRO A 264 4.37 10.21 2.95
C PRO A 264 3.10 9.61 3.57
N GLU A 265 3.12 9.34 4.88
CA GLU A 265 1.97 8.79 5.59
C GLU A 265 0.83 9.81 5.75
N LEU A 266 1.15 11.10 5.94
CA LEU A 266 0.12 12.16 5.89
C LEU A 266 -0.56 12.20 4.52
N TRP A 267 0.22 12.11 3.45
CA TRP A 267 -0.31 12.07 2.09
C TRP A 267 -1.20 10.85 1.86
N ALA A 268 -0.77 9.67 2.31
CA ALA A 268 -1.57 8.44 2.25
C ALA A 268 -2.86 8.55 3.09
N ALA A 269 -2.80 9.18 4.27
CA ALA A 269 -3.96 9.41 5.14
C ALA A 269 -5.01 10.29 4.45
N MET A 270 -4.58 11.30 3.69
CA MET A 270 -5.49 12.14 2.90
C MET A 270 -6.20 11.34 1.80
N LEU A 271 -5.50 10.45 1.09
CA LEU A 271 -6.15 9.58 0.10
C LEU A 271 -7.14 8.59 0.73
N LEU A 272 -6.78 8.00 1.86
CA LEU A 272 -7.65 7.09 2.60
C LEU A 272 -8.91 7.82 3.08
N GLU A 273 -8.80 9.05 3.57
CA GLU A 273 -9.95 9.87 3.95
C GLU A 273 -10.91 10.09 2.78
N VAL A 274 -10.38 10.37 1.57
CA VAL A 274 -11.22 10.52 0.38
C VAL A 274 -11.90 9.20 0.02
N ARG A 275 -11.15 8.09 0.05
CA ARG A 275 -11.71 6.75 -0.20
C ARG A 275 -12.83 6.43 0.78
N ASP A 276 -12.60 6.61 2.08
CA ASP A 276 -13.56 6.25 3.12
C ASP A 276 -14.81 7.12 3.09
N ARG A 277 -14.65 8.41 2.80
CA ARG A 277 -15.77 9.35 2.79
C ARG A 277 -16.64 9.22 1.54
N TYR A 278 -16.03 9.05 0.36
CA TYR A 278 -16.75 9.14 -0.92
C TYR A 278 -16.84 7.83 -1.70
N SER A 279 -16.13 6.79 -1.28
CA SER A 279 -16.19 5.46 -1.90
C SER A 279 -16.06 4.36 -0.83
N PRO A 280 -16.85 4.42 0.27
CA PRO A 280 -16.74 3.44 1.34
C PRO A 280 -17.00 2.03 0.81
N ASN A 281 -16.13 1.10 1.20
CA ASN A 281 -16.19 -0.32 0.80
C ASN A 281 -16.08 -0.56 -0.72
N ASP A 282 -15.58 0.39 -1.51
CA ASP A 282 -15.32 0.15 -2.93
C ASP A 282 -13.92 -0.45 -3.16
N PRO A 283 -13.80 -1.75 -3.47
CA PRO A 283 -12.51 -2.39 -3.72
C PRO A 283 -11.86 -1.94 -5.03
N THR A 284 -12.57 -1.16 -5.86
CA THR A 284 -12.08 -0.64 -7.14
C THR A 284 -11.53 0.78 -7.05
N PHE A 285 -11.61 1.44 -5.89
CA PHE A 285 -11.20 2.83 -5.72
C PHE A 285 -9.79 3.11 -6.24
N ALA A 286 -8.79 2.33 -5.81
CA ALA A 286 -7.42 2.47 -6.29
C ALA A 286 -7.32 2.36 -7.83
N LYS A 287 -7.99 1.37 -8.44
CA LYS A 287 -7.99 1.17 -9.90
C LYS A 287 -8.58 2.37 -10.63
N ARG A 288 -9.70 2.91 -10.14
CA ARG A 288 -10.37 4.10 -10.71
C ARG A 288 -9.51 5.35 -10.53
N LEU A 289 -8.85 5.50 -9.38
CA LEU A 289 -7.92 6.59 -9.10
C LEU A 289 -6.77 6.62 -10.10
N TRP A 290 -6.08 5.50 -10.28
CA TRP A 290 -4.92 5.44 -11.19
C TRP A 290 -5.33 5.50 -12.66
N ALA A 291 -6.56 5.12 -13.01
CA ALA A 291 -7.12 5.39 -14.33
C ALA A 291 -7.31 6.91 -14.55
N ALA A 292 -7.94 7.62 -13.60
CA ALA A 292 -8.13 9.08 -13.71
C ALA A 292 -6.79 9.84 -13.76
N VAL A 293 -5.81 9.40 -12.98
CA VAL A 293 -4.44 9.93 -13.01
C VAL A 293 -3.79 9.72 -14.38
N ARG A 294 -3.94 8.54 -14.99
CA ARG A 294 -3.32 8.23 -16.30
C ARG A 294 -3.74 9.22 -17.38
N ASP A 295 -4.98 9.71 -17.29
CA ASP A 295 -5.57 10.65 -18.24
C ASP A 295 -5.12 12.11 -17.99
N ARG A 296 -4.35 12.37 -16.93
CA ARG A 296 -3.80 13.70 -16.68
C ARG A 296 -2.64 14.01 -17.61
N PRO A 297 -2.42 15.27 -18.01
CA PRO A 297 -1.20 15.65 -18.72
C PRO A 297 0.01 15.56 -17.80
N ASP A 298 1.20 15.48 -18.39
CA ASP A 298 2.44 15.57 -17.64
C ASP A 298 2.55 16.94 -16.96
N ALA A 299 3.00 16.94 -15.70
CA ALA A 299 3.10 18.13 -14.89
C ALA A 299 4.40 18.87 -15.20
N THR A 300 4.31 20.12 -15.64
CA THR A 300 5.46 20.99 -15.90
C THR A 300 5.84 21.87 -14.71
N SER A 301 5.08 21.78 -13.61
CA SER A 301 5.31 22.51 -12.35
C SER A 301 4.70 21.75 -11.18
N THR A 302 5.10 22.09 -9.95
CA THR A 302 4.48 21.50 -8.75
C THR A 302 2.99 21.80 -8.67
N GLN A 303 2.55 23.02 -9.03
CA GLN A 303 1.12 23.34 -9.05
C GLN A 303 0.35 22.47 -10.06
N ALA A 304 0.93 22.18 -11.23
CA ALA A 304 0.31 21.28 -12.20
C ALA A 304 0.17 19.85 -11.66
N ALA A 305 1.15 19.36 -10.89
CA ALA A 305 1.08 18.07 -10.23
C ALA A 305 0.01 18.04 -9.11
N VAL A 306 -0.09 19.11 -8.32
CA VAL A 306 -1.14 19.28 -7.30
C VAL A 306 -2.53 19.33 -7.94
N ASP A 307 -2.71 20.11 -9.00
CA ASP A 307 -3.96 20.17 -9.76
C ASP A 307 -4.35 18.80 -10.32
N ASN A 308 -3.40 18.05 -10.87
CA ASN A 308 -3.62 16.71 -11.37
C ASN A 308 -4.18 15.76 -10.29
N TRP A 309 -3.69 15.85 -9.05
CA TRP A 309 -4.24 15.10 -7.92
C TRP A 309 -5.69 15.47 -7.61
N ILE A 310 -5.97 16.76 -7.49
CA ILE A 310 -7.30 17.28 -7.13
C ILE A 310 -8.33 16.85 -8.17
N ILE A 311 -7.98 16.99 -9.45
CA ILE A 311 -8.87 16.62 -10.54
C ILE A 311 -9.06 15.10 -10.58
N ALA A 312 -7.98 14.32 -10.51
CA ALA A 312 -8.08 12.86 -10.56
C ALA A 312 -8.92 12.30 -9.40
N LEU A 313 -8.75 12.83 -8.18
CA LEU A 313 -9.56 12.42 -7.03
C LEU A 313 -11.02 12.83 -7.18
N SER A 314 -11.29 14.04 -7.68
CA SER A 314 -12.66 14.51 -7.93
C SER A 314 -13.38 13.65 -8.97
N GLU A 315 -12.70 13.32 -10.08
CA GLU A 315 -13.23 12.42 -11.11
C GLU A 315 -13.40 10.99 -10.57
N THR A 316 -12.49 10.52 -9.73
CA THR A 316 -12.60 9.18 -9.12
C THR A 316 -13.81 9.09 -8.20
N THR A 317 -14.05 10.11 -7.38
CA THR A 317 -15.19 10.11 -6.47
C THR A 317 -16.48 10.56 -7.14
N GLN A 318 -16.42 11.11 -8.36
CA GLN A 318 -17.53 11.79 -9.03
C GLN A 318 -18.09 12.98 -8.23
N HIS A 319 -17.22 13.65 -7.47
CA HIS A 319 -17.56 14.83 -6.68
C HIS A 319 -16.52 15.93 -6.88
N ASN A 320 -16.96 17.19 -6.92
CA ASN A 320 -16.07 18.33 -6.86
C ASN A 320 -15.49 18.45 -5.44
N LEU A 321 -14.20 18.14 -5.30
CA LEU A 321 -13.49 18.16 -4.01
C LEU A 321 -12.75 19.47 -3.72
N VAL A 322 -12.94 20.53 -4.51
CA VAL A 322 -12.21 21.82 -4.33
C VAL A 322 -12.30 22.34 -2.90
N TRP A 323 -13.49 22.31 -2.27
CA TRP A 323 -13.69 22.72 -0.87
C TRP A 323 -12.81 21.93 0.11
N LEU A 324 -12.67 20.61 -0.10
CA LEU A 324 -11.85 19.76 0.76
C LEU A 324 -10.37 20.18 0.67
N PHE A 325 -9.89 20.47 -0.54
CA PHE A 325 -8.51 20.88 -0.74
C PHE A 325 -8.24 22.32 -0.27
N GLU A 326 -9.07 23.29 -0.64
CA GLU A 326 -8.83 24.70 -0.31
C GLU A 326 -9.12 25.01 1.16
N ASP A 327 -10.29 24.64 1.65
CA ASP A 327 -10.79 25.15 2.92
C ASP A 327 -10.45 24.22 4.09
N VAL A 328 -10.55 22.91 3.87
CA VAL A 328 -10.25 21.92 4.92
C VAL A 328 -8.76 21.62 4.98
N TRP A 329 -8.17 21.28 3.84
CA TRP A 329 -6.76 20.88 3.78
C TRP A 329 -5.81 22.03 3.48
N ARG A 330 -6.28 23.20 3.03
CA ARG A 330 -5.40 24.37 2.79
C ARG A 330 -4.27 24.05 1.79
N TRP A 331 -4.63 23.32 0.73
CA TRP A 331 -3.82 23.10 -0.46
C TRP A 331 -4.09 24.19 -1.49
N PRO A 332 -3.09 24.57 -2.31
CA PRO A 332 -3.32 25.49 -3.40
C PRO A 332 -4.11 24.81 -4.52
N VAL A 333 -5.22 25.43 -4.94
CA VAL A 333 -6.03 24.94 -6.07
C VAL A 333 -6.09 26.02 -7.14
N SER A 334 -5.59 25.72 -8.33
CA SER A 334 -5.62 26.69 -9.43
C SER A 334 -7.01 26.83 -10.05
N ASP A 335 -7.27 27.95 -10.74
CA ASP A 335 -8.51 28.10 -11.51
C ASP A 335 -8.66 27.05 -12.60
N ARG A 336 -7.55 26.50 -13.11
CA ARG A 336 -7.58 25.38 -14.06
C ARG A 336 -8.19 24.15 -13.42
N ALA A 337 -7.76 23.78 -12.21
CA ALA A 337 -8.34 22.66 -11.48
C ALA A 337 -9.82 22.90 -11.16
N LYS A 338 -10.17 24.10 -10.67
CA LYS A 338 -11.57 24.48 -10.38
C LYS A 338 -12.48 24.31 -11.59
N ARG A 339 -12.07 24.84 -12.75
CA ARG A 339 -12.84 24.72 -14.00
C ARG A 339 -12.97 23.27 -14.47
N ALA A 340 -11.94 22.45 -14.30
CA ALA A 340 -11.96 21.05 -14.74
C ALA A 340 -13.03 20.23 -14.01
N VAL A 341 -13.29 20.52 -12.74
CA VAL A 341 -14.23 19.75 -11.89
C VAL A 341 -15.55 20.46 -11.60
N GLN A 342 -15.77 21.66 -12.15
CA GLN A 342 -16.98 22.46 -11.87
C GLN A 342 -18.29 21.79 -12.29
N HIS A 343 -18.22 20.83 -13.21
CA HIS A 343 -19.36 20.07 -13.70
C HIS A 343 -19.80 18.95 -12.75
N LEU A 344 -18.96 18.59 -11.77
CA LEU A 344 -19.25 17.56 -10.79
C LEU A 344 -20.06 18.14 -9.61
N PRO A 345 -20.96 17.36 -9.00
CA PRO A 345 -21.68 17.79 -7.80
C PRO A 345 -20.69 18.05 -6.66
N ARG A 346 -20.98 19.02 -5.81
CA ARG A 346 -20.13 19.31 -4.65
C ARG A 346 -20.06 18.10 -3.72
N GLY A 347 -18.84 17.70 -3.32
CA GLY A 347 -18.66 16.75 -2.21
C GLY A 347 -19.02 17.43 -0.89
N ILE A 348 -20.08 16.97 -0.23
CA ILE A 348 -20.50 17.43 1.09
C ILE A 348 -19.89 16.54 2.15
#